data_AF-A0A9P3IY57-F1
#
_entry.id   AF-A0A9P3IY57-F1
#
_cell.length_a   1.000
_cell.length_b   1.000
_cell.length_c   1.000
_cell.angle_alpha   90.00
_cell.angle_beta   90.00
_cell.angle_gamma   90.00
#
_symmetry.space_group_name_H-M   'P 1'
#
loop_
_entity.id
_entity.type
_entity.pdbx_description
1 polymer ?
#
loop_
_entity_poly.entity_id
_entity_poly.type
_entity_poly.pdbx_seq_one_letter_code
_entity_poly.pdbx_strand_id
1 'polypeptide(L)'
;LRRTWVWLPRSSSTATLSPKQVRKLQSHPDVAAVTQSVCASFSTTHSPQFLRLPQSLWESAGGEMAAGEDGVIGVIDSGIWPEHASFSNTDVSEFGDPPTSFTGECETTADFFACNGKVVGARFFNAAFSKENREKIDFSSDYNSPRDSDGHGTWCAGAAAGNTGVGIGDVMASGMAPRARLAIYKVF
;
A
#
# COMPACT_ATOMS: atom_id res chain seq x y z
N LEU A 1 -7.19 -25.04 17.35
CA LEU A 1 -8.17 -23.98 17.01
C LEU A 1 -7.53 -23.11 15.95
N ARG A 2 -8.25 -22.67 14.90
CA ARG A 2 -7.70 -21.80 13.85
C ARG A 2 -8.50 -20.50 13.80
N ARG A 3 -7.86 -19.39 13.41
CA ARG A 3 -8.55 -18.11 13.19
C ARG A 3 -9.43 -18.26 11.94
N THR A 4 -10.68 -17.85 12.05
CA THR A 4 -11.74 -18.09 11.06
C THR A 4 -12.52 -16.80 10.86
N TRP A 5 -12.80 -16.45 9.62
CA TRP A 5 -13.71 -15.37 9.27
C TRP A 5 -15.14 -15.87 9.27
N VAL A 6 -16.02 -15.16 9.97
CA VAL A 6 -17.47 -15.37 9.95
C VAL A 6 -18.09 -14.16 9.26
N TRP A 7 -18.79 -14.41 8.17
CA TRP A 7 -19.43 -13.41 7.33
C TRP A 7 -20.93 -13.46 7.61
N LEU A 8 -21.48 -12.33 8.04
CA LEU A 8 -22.91 -12.06 8.10
C LEU A 8 -23.30 -11.23 6.87
N PRO A 9 -24.59 -11.13 6.51
CA PRO A 9 -25.04 -10.38 5.34
C PRO A 9 -24.58 -8.91 5.29
N ARG A 10 -24.24 -8.30 6.44
CA ARG A 10 -23.86 -6.88 6.55
C ARG A 10 -22.62 -6.60 7.40
N SER A 11 -21.89 -7.64 7.81
CA SER A 11 -20.70 -7.48 8.65
C SER A 11 -19.82 -8.71 8.62
N SER A 12 -18.56 -8.57 9.00
CA SER A 12 -17.66 -9.70 9.20
C SER A 12 -16.96 -9.61 10.55
N SER A 13 -16.52 -10.76 11.06
CA SER A 13 -15.76 -10.86 12.30
C SER A 13 -14.73 -11.99 12.20
N THR A 14 -13.67 -11.91 13.02
CA THR A 14 -12.72 -13.01 13.18
C THR A 14 -12.89 -13.67 14.54
N ALA A 15 -12.85 -15.00 14.57
CA ALA A 15 -12.88 -15.76 15.80
C ALA A 15 -11.97 -16.98 15.71
N THR A 16 -11.43 -17.40 16.86
CA THR A 16 -10.67 -18.65 16.96
C THR A 16 -11.64 -19.78 17.28
N LEU A 17 -11.92 -20.63 16.30
CA LEU A 17 -13.01 -21.61 16.38
C LEU A 17 -12.48 -23.06 16.34
N SER A 18 -13.21 -23.95 16.99
CA SER A 18 -13.05 -25.40 16.85
C SER A 18 -13.76 -25.91 15.58
N PRO A 19 -13.35 -27.08 15.04
CA PRO A 19 -14.04 -27.67 13.90
C PRO A 19 -15.54 -27.90 14.13
N LYS A 20 -15.96 -28.17 15.39
CA LYS A 20 -17.37 -28.29 15.75
C LYS A 20 -18.12 -26.95 15.67
N GLN A 21 -17.50 -25.87 16.16
CA GLN A 21 -18.09 -24.52 16.08
C GLN A 21 -18.17 -24.00 14.66
N VAL A 22 -17.15 -24.26 13.82
CA VAL A 22 -17.16 -23.92 12.39
C VAL A 22 -18.35 -24.56 11.70
N ARG A 23 -18.55 -25.87 11.87
CA ARG A 23 -19.70 -26.58 11.26
C ARG A 23 -21.04 -26.02 11.72
N LYS A 24 -21.17 -25.68 13.00
CA LYS A 24 -22.41 -25.09 13.56
C LYS A 24 -22.71 -23.72 12.95
N LEU A 25 -21.69 -22.89 12.73
CA LEU A 25 -21.85 -21.57 12.11
C LEU A 25 -22.09 -21.67 10.60
N GLN A 26 -21.46 -22.62 9.90
CA GLN A 26 -21.71 -22.85 8.47
C GLN A 26 -23.16 -23.21 8.17
N SER A 27 -23.86 -23.84 9.11
CA SER A 27 -25.28 -24.20 8.99
C SER A 27 -26.22 -23.17 9.60
N HIS A 28 -25.74 -22.04 10.11
CA HIS A 28 -26.57 -21.05 10.78
C HIS A 28 -27.24 -20.14 9.75
N PRO A 29 -28.57 -19.92 9.80
CA PRO A 29 -29.31 -19.19 8.77
C PRO A 29 -28.84 -17.74 8.59
N ASP A 30 -28.36 -17.10 9.66
CA ASP A 30 -27.84 -15.73 9.60
C ASP A 30 -26.37 -15.62 9.15
N VAL A 31 -25.68 -16.74 8.96
CA VAL A 31 -24.27 -16.76 8.54
C VAL A 31 -24.19 -16.97 7.05
N ALA A 32 -23.68 -15.97 6.34
CA ALA A 32 -23.51 -16.01 4.89
C ALA A 32 -22.34 -16.91 4.47
N ALA A 33 -21.22 -16.86 5.20
CA ALA A 33 -20.06 -17.72 4.94
C ALA A 33 -19.18 -17.89 6.17
N VAL A 34 -18.42 -18.98 6.20
CA VAL A 34 -17.36 -19.21 7.18
C VAL A 34 -16.11 -19.67 6.43
N THR A 35 -15.02 -18.91 6.51
CA THR A 35 -13.77 -19.19 5.77
C THR A 35 -12.59 -19.28 6.74
N GLN A 36 -11.65 -20.17 6.47
CA GLN A 36 -10.42 -20.21 7.26
C GLN A 36 -9.61 -18.94 6.98
N SER A 37 -9.14 -18.27 8.03
CA SER A 37 -8.14 -17.21 7.86
C SER A 37 -6.84 -17.85 7.40
N VAL A 38 -6.36 -17.43 6.23
CA VAL A 38 -5.07 -17.82 5.68
C VAL A 38 -4.24 -16.56 5.50
N CYS A 39 -2.93 -16.65 5.76
CA CYS A 39 -2.01 -15.61 5.31
C CYS A 39 -1.85 -15.80 3.79
N ALA A 40 -2.19 -14.78 3.02
CA ALA A 40 -1.86 -14.72 1.61
C ALA A 40 -0.52 -13.98 1.46
N SER A 41 0.32 -14.39 0.50
CA SER A 41 1.43 -13.57 0.05
C SER A 41 0.92 -12.59 -1.00
N PHE A 42 1.25 -11.33 -0.83
CA PHE A 42 0.83 -10.27 -1.72
C PHE A 42 1.78 -10.20 -2.92
N SER A 43 1.25 -10.26 -4.15
CA SER A 43 2.03 -10.07 -5.38
C SER A 43 1.24 -9.22 -6.35
N THR A 44 1.81 -8.10 -6.79
CA THR A 44 1.16 -7.15 -7.70
C THR A 44 1.51 -7.36 -9.17
N THR A 45 2.40 -8.31 -9.46
CA THR A 45 3.05 -8.47 -10.78
C THR A 45 2.08 -8.76 -11.92
N HIS A 46 0.83 -9.14 -11.62
CA HIS A 46 -0.20 -9.45 -12.62
C HIS A 46 -1.56 -8.80 -12.30
N SER A 47 -1.64 -7.86 -11.36
CA SER A 47 -2.95 -7.35 -10.87
C SER A 47 -3.83 -6.77 -11.98
N PRO A 48 -3.32 -5.93 -12.91
CA PRO A 48 -4.14 -5.40 -14.00
C PRO A 48 -4.70 -6.51 -14.91
N GLN A 49 -3.87 -7.50 -15.26
CA GLN A 49 -4.26 -8.64 -16.11
C GLN A 49 -5.23 -9.57 -15.38
N PHE A 50 -4.99 -9.84 -14.10
CA PHE A 50 -5.84 -10.67 -13.24
C PHE A 50 -7.25 -10.08 -13.12
N LEU A 51 -7.34 -8.77 -12.90
CA LEU A 51 -8.60 -8.05 -12.82
C LEU A 51 -9.28 -7.89 -14.19
N ARG A 52 -8.65 -8.36 -15.28
CA ARG A 52 -9.11 -8.21 -16.67
C ARG A 52 -9.48 -6.77 -16.99
N LEU A 53 -8.73 -5.83 -16.42
CA LEU A 53 -8.94 -4.43 -16.74
C LEU A 53 -8.68 -4.30 -18.24
N PRO A 54 -9.64 -3.75 -18.99
CA PRO A 54 -9.46 -3.65 -20.41
C PRO A 54 -8.26 -2.73 -20.65
N GLN A 55 -7.40 -3.09 -21.61
CA GLN A 55 -6.27 -2.25 -22.02
C GLN A 55 -6.76 -0.83 -22.37
N SER A 56 -8.02 -0.74 -22.82
CA SER A 56 -8.74 0.51 -23.07
C SER A 56 -8.97 1.41 -21.84
N LEU A 57 -8.86 0.93 -20.60
CA LEU A 57 -8.97 1.78 -19.42
C LEU A 57 -7.78 2.75 -19.35
N TRP A 58 -6.56 2.23 -19.56
CA TRP A 58 -5.39 3.08 -19.67
C TRP A 58 -5.40 3.89 -20.97
N GLU A 59 -5.81 3.32 -22.10
CA GLU A 59 -5.95 4.09 -23.36
C GLU A 59 -6.94 5.25 -23.22
N SER A 60 -8.06 5.06 -22.50
CA SER A 60 -9.04 6.11 -22.22
C SER A 60 -8.49 7.21 -21.30
N ALA A 61 -7.45 6.88 -20.53
CA ALA A 61 -6.70 7.82 -19.69
C ALA A 61 -5.46 8.40 -20.41
N GLY A 62 -5.29 8.18 -21.72
CA GLY A 62 -4.15 8.68 -22.51
C GLY A 62 -2.99 7.69 -22.68
N GLY A 63 -3.18 6.43 -22.28
CA GLY A 63 -2.19 5.36 -22.26
C GLY A 63 -1.64 5.07 -20.86
N GLU A 64 -0.86 4.00 -20.71
CA GLU A 64 -0.22 3.63 -19.44
C GLU A 64 0.67 4.76 -18.90
N MET A 65 1.33 5.48 -19.81
CA MET A 65 2.17 6.65 -19.53
C MET A 65 1.40 7.94 -19.24
N ALA A 66 0.06 7.90 -19.14
CA ALA A 66 -0.78 9.00 -18.65
C ALA A 66 -1.71 8.55 -17.51
N ALA A 67 -1.68 7.27 -17.12
CA ALA A 67 -2.59 6.70 -16.14
C ALA A 67 -2.34 7.27 -14.73
N GLY A 68 -3.24 8.15 -14.31
CA GLY A 68 -3.18 8.84 -13.02
C GLY A 68 -2.29 10.07 -13.00
N GLU A 69 -1.86 10.59 -14.17
CA GLU A 69 -1.15 11.86 -14.29
C GLU A 69 -1.87 12.97 -13.52
N ASP A 70 -1.11 13.87 -12.88
CA ASP A 70 -1.60 14.94 -11.99
C ASP A 70 -2.40 14.48 -10.76
N GLY A 71 -2.63 13.17 -10.59
CA GLY A 71 -3.21 12.59 -9.40
C GLY A 71 -2.19 12.41 -8.28
N VAL A 72 -2.60 12.63 -7.02
CA VAL A 72 -1.81 12.28 -5.83
C VAL A 72 -2.56 11.22 -5.02
N ILE A 73 -1.95 10.05 -4.86
CA ILE A 73 -2.47 8.95 -4.07
C ILE A 73 -1.84 9.00 -2.67
N GLY A 74 -2.70 9.14 -1.65
CA GLY A 74 -2.30 9.04 -0.25
C GLY A 74 -2.19 7.59 0.20
N VAL A 75 -1.05 7.22 0.79
CA VAL A 75 -0.81 5.89 1.38
C VAL A 75 -0.61 6.06 2.88
N ILE A 76 -1.51 5.48 3.68
CA ILE A 76 -1.47 5.51 5.14
C ILE A 76 -1.08 4.11 5.62
N ASP A 77 0.19 3.90 5.96
CA ASP A 77 0.76 2.55 6.13
C ASP A 77 2.05 2.56 6.99
N SER A 78 2.95 1.59 6.82
CA SER A 78 4.25 1.48 7.51
C SER A 78 5.36 2.41 6.98
N GLY A 79 5.08 3.16 5.90
CA GLY A 79 6.02 4.09 5.27
C GLY A 79 6.31 3.74 3.82
N ILE A 80 7.48 4.19 3.33
CA ILE A 80 7.98 3.82 2.00
C ILE A 80 9.49 3.53 2.00
N TRP A 81 9.94 2.62 1.15
CA TRP A 81 11.35 2.45 0.77
C TRP A 81 11.65 3.20 -0.52
N PRO A 82 12.09 4.46 -0.45
CA PRO A 82 12.11 5.37 -1.60
C PRO A 82 13.17 5.04 -2.66
N GLU A 83 14.20 4.27 -2.30
CA GLU A 83 15.25 3.84 -3.24
C GLU A 83 14.78 2.72 -4.19
N HIS A 84 13.58 2.16 -3.98
CA HIS A 84 13.05 1.13 -4.88
C HIS A 84 12.74 1.74 -6.26
N ALA A 85 13.07 1.01 -7.34
CA ALA A 85 12.89 1.48 -8.72
C ALA A 85 11.42 1.79 -9.10
N SER A 86 10.45 1.28 -8.34
CA SER A 86 9.03 1.66 -8.47
C SER A 86 8.74 3.12 -8.11
N PHE A 87 9.64 3.78 -7.38
CA PHE A 87 9.48 5.16 -6.92
C PHE A 87 10.62 6.07 -7.39
N SER A 88 11.52 5.54 -8.21
CA SER A 88 12.61 6.34 -8.77
C SER A 88 12.03 7.41 -9.69
N ASN A 89 12.66 8.57 -9.65
CA ASN A 89 12.50 9.59 -10.65
C ASN A 89 13.86 10.21 -10.91
N THR A 90 14.56 9.66 -11.91
CA THR A 90 15.93 10.09 -12.24
C THR A 90 15.94 11.37 -13.08
N ASP A 91 14.83 11.66 -13.76
CA ASP A 91 14.63 12.93 -14.46
C ASP A 91 13.36 13.60 -13.93
N VAL A 92 13.55 14.62 -13.09
CA VAL A 92 12.45 15.36 -12.45
C VAL A 92 11.49 15.97 -13.49
N SER A 93 11.97 16.21 -14.72
CA SER A 93 11.14 16.70 -15.83
C SER A 93 10.10 15.70 -16.31
N GLU A 94 10.24 14.41 -15.99
CA GLU A 94 9.25 13.39 -16.31
C GLU A 94 7.95 13.56 -15.53
N PHE A 95 7.98 14.10 -14.32
CA PHE A 95 6.77 14.37 -13.54
C PHE A 95 6.46 15.87 -13.50
N GLY A 96 7.46 16.74 -13.51
CA GLY A 96 7.24 18.19 -13.33
C GLY A 96 6.78 18.54 -11.91
N ASP A 97 6.36 19.79 -11.71
CA ASP A 97 5.93 20.29 -10.40
C ASP A 97 4.64 19.58 -9.93
N PRO A 98 4.50 19.26 -8.63
CA PRO A 98 3.27 18.71 -8.08
C PRO A 98 2.05 19.60 -8.40
N PRO A 99 0.84 19.02 -8.48
CA PRO A 99 -0.37 19.81 -8.66
C PRO A 99 -0.46 20.92 -7.61
N THR A 100 -0.80 22.14 -8.03
CA THR A 100 -0.87 23.31 -7.12
C THR A 100 -1.89 23.16 -5.99
N SER A 101 -2.86 22.25 -6.15
CA SER A 101 -3.83 21.87 -5.12
C SER A 101 -3.23 20.98 -4.02
N PHE A 102 -2.08 20.36 -4.25
CA PHE A 102 -1.40 19.53 -3.28
C PHE A 102 -0.57 20.39 -2.31
N THR A 103 -0.89 20.33 -1.04
CA THR A 103 -0.23 21.11 0.03
C THR A 103 0.51 20.24 1.03
N GLY A 104 0.78 18.97 0.68
CA GLY A 104 1.49 18.05 1.55
C GLY A 104 2.97 18.40 1.65
N GLU A 105 3.57 18.02 2.77
CA GLU A 105 4.98 18.28 3.07
C GLU A 105 5.82 17.02 2.88
N CYS A 106 7.09 17.22 2.53
CA CYS A 106 8.09 16.16 2.55
C CYS A 106 9.02 16.34 3.74
N GLU A 107 8.78 15.56 4.79
CA GLU A 107 9.65 15.55 5.96
C GLU A 107 11.00 14.92 5.58
N THR A 108 12.08 15.65 5.86
CA THR A 108 13.46 15.18 5.63
C THR A 108 14.10 14.84 6.97
N THR A 109 14.68 13.65 7.05
CA THR A 109 15.43 13.16 8.23
C THR A 109 16.80 12.66 7.79
N ALA A 110 17.67 12.32 8.75
CA ALA A 110 19.02 11.82 8.44
C ALA A 110 19.02 10.54 7.58
N ASP A 111 17.96 9.75 7.67
CA ASP A 111 17.75 8.47 7.00
C ASP A 111 16.70 8.54 5.88
N PHE A 112 16.06 9.68 5.65
CA PHE A 112 15.00 9.81 4.65
C PHE A 112 15.08 11.14 3.88
N PHE A 113 15.36 11.01 2.58
CA PHE A 113 15.29 12.09 1.61
C PHE A 113 14.80 11.51 0.28
N ALA A 114 13.51 11.66 0.00
CA ALA A 114 12.83 10.82 -0.98
C ALA A 114 11.93 11.54 -1.98
N CYS A 115 11.46 12.74 -1.65
CA CYS A 115 10.52 13.39 -2.55
C CYS A 115 11.25 13.89 -3.79
N ASN A 116 10.85 13.33 -4.92
CA ASN A 116 11.55 13.41 -6.20
C ASN A 116 10.60 13.71 -7.36
N GLY A 117 9.36 14.11 -7.09
CA GLY A 117 8.31 14.33 -8.09
C GLY A 117 7.39 13.11 -8.25
N LYS A 118 7.90 11.89 -8.11
CA LYS A 118 7.10 10.67 -8.00
C LYS A 118 6.50 10.54 -6.60
N VAL A 119 7.34 10.63 -5.58
CA VAL A 119 6.91 10.91 -4.20
C VAL A 119 6.92 12.42 -4.01
N VAL A 120 5.78 12.98 -3.62
CA VAL A 120 5.61 14.44 -3.47
C VAL A 120 5.33 14.87 -2.03
N GLY A 121 4.93 13.94 -1.17
CA GLY A 121 4.82 14.17 0.26
C GLY A 121 5.18 12.91 1.04
N ALA A 122 5.73 13.10 2.23
CA ALA A 122 6.13 12.02 3.11
C ALA A 122 6.14 12.52 4.55
N ARG A 123 5.36 11.90 5.41
CA ARG A 123 5.21 12.24 6.84
C ARG A 123 5.14 10.98 7.68
N PHE A 124 5.47 11.10 8.96
CA PHE A 124 5.32 10.02 9.93
C PHE A 124 4.69 10.53 11.23
N PHE A 125 3.89 9.68 11.87
CA PHE A 125 3.11 10.05 13.06
C PHE A 125 3.39 9.10 14.21
N ASN A 126 4.61 9.13 14.73
CA ASN A 126 5.03 8.34 15.89
C ASN A 126 4.79 9.05 17.24
N ALA A 127 4.32 10.30 17.24
CA ALA A 127 4.17 11.11 18.46
C ALA A 127 3.18 10.52 19.47
N ALA A 128 2.11 9.88 19.01
CA ALA A 128 1.14 9.19 19.87
C ALA A 128 1.72 7.88 20.45
N PHE A 129 2.50 7.14 19.66
CA PHE A 129 3.16 5.91 20.11
C PHE A 129 4.30 6.17 21.09
N SER A 130 5.07 7.23 20.86
CA SER A 130 6.29 7.55 21.61
C SER A 130 6.07 8.19 22.98
N LYS A 131 4.85 8.62 23.33
CA LYS A 131 4.56 9.20 24.67
C LYS A 131 3.84 8.25 25.63
N GLU A 132 2.90 7.42 25.15
CA GLU A 132 2.15 6.50 26.02
C GLU A 132 2.67 5.05 26.01
N ASN A 133 3.38 4.64 24.95
CA ASN A 133 3.77 3.23 24.74
C ASN A 133 5.28 3.01 24.54
N ARG A 134 6.12 4.02 24.78
CA ARG A 134 7.58 3.96 24.53
C ARG A 134 8.29 2.80 25.24
N GLU A 135 7.77 2.35 26.37
CA GLU A 135 8.33 1.22 27.15
C GLU A 135 7.75 -0.15 26.75
N LYS A 136 6.66 -0.18 25.97
CA LYS A 136 5.92 -1.40 25.62
C LYS A 136 6.13 -1.86 24.18
N ILE A 137 6.69 -1.00 23.33
CA ILE A 137 6.92 -1.28 21.91
C ILE A 137 8.41 -1.08 21.64
N ASP A 138 9.06 -2.16 21.22
CA ASP A 138 10.46 -2.13 20.78
C ASP A 138 10.53 -1.53 19.38
N PHE A 139 10.95 -0.27 19.29
CA PHE A 139 11.20 0.44 18.04
C PHE A 139 12.67 0.34 17.59
N SER A 140 13.49 -0.53 18.20
CA SER A 140 14.91 -0.64 17.84
C SER A 140 15.15 -1.02 16.38
N SER A 141 14.16 -1.65 15.74
CA SER A 141 14.17 -2.01 14.33
C SER A 141 13.45 -1.02 13.41
N ASP A 142 12.94 0.10 13.92
CA ASP A 142 12.10 1.03 13.16
C ASP A 142 12.72 2.43 13.00
N TYR A 143 12.24 3.16 11.98
CA TYR A 143 12.71 4.50 11.63
C TYR A 143 11.79 5.59 12.19
N ASN A 144 12.40 6.58 12.85
CA ASN A 144 11.74 7.85 13.19
C ASN A 144 11.73 8.80 11.99
N SER A 145 11.21 8.28 10.88
CA SER A 145 11.10 8.95 9.58
C SER A 145 9.99 8.28 8.79
N PRO A 146 9.58 8.82 7.62
CA PRO A 146 8.65 8.14 6.72
C PRO A 146 9.20 6.85 6.09
N ARG A 147 10.44 6.44 6.40
CA ARG A 147 11.05 5.21 5.89
C ARG A 147 10.32 3.98 6.42
N ASP A 148 10.10 3.04 5.51
CA ASP A 148 9.53 1.74 5.80
C ASP A 148 10.59 0.76 6.34
N SER A 149 10.27 0.11 7.45
CA SER A 149 11.06 -1.00 8.03
C SER A 149 10.36 -2.36 7.89
N ASP A 150 9.07 -2.37 7.56
CA ASP A 150 8.22 -3.57 7.46
C ASP A 150 8.10 -4.06 6.02
N GLY A 151 7.89 -3.13 5.08
CA GLY A 151 7.73 -3.39 3.65
C GLY A 151 6.28 -3.36 3.17
N HIS A 152 5.29 -3.44 4.07
CA HIS A 152 3.86 -3.40 3.69
C HIS A 152 3.49 -2.10 2.97
N GLY A 153 3.90 -0.94 3.51
CA GLY A 153 3.64 0.37 2.91
C GLY A 153 4.31 0.54 1.56
N THR A 154 5.56 0.08 1.42
CA THR A 154 6.28 0.03 0.14
C THR A 154 5.53 -0.81 -0.89
N TRP A 155 5.05 -1.99 -0.50
CA TRP A 155 4.29 -2.86 -1.39
C TRP A 155 2.96 -2.22 -1.82
N CYS A 156 2.21 -1.64 -0.88
CA CYS A 156 0.95 -0.95 -1.16
C CYS A 156 1.14 0.27 -2.07
N ALA A 157 2.18 1.07 -1.84
CA ALA A 157 2.52 2.20 -2.70
C ALA A 157 2.87 1.73 -4.12
N GLY A 158 3.66 0.65 -4.23
CA GLY A 158 4.02 0.05 -5.52
C GLY A 158 2.82 -0.52 -6.27
N ALA A 159 1.89 -1.15 -5.56
CA ALA A 159 0.63 -1.65 -6.10
C ALA A 159 -0.22 -0.52 -6.70
N ALA A 160 -0.36 0.58 -5.97
CA ALA A 160 -1.20 1.69 -6.36
C ALA A 160 -0.57 2.49 -7.52
N ALA A 161 0.69 2.87 -7.38
CA ALA A 161 1.33 3.83 -8.25
C ALA A 161 2.82 3.53 -8.50
N GLY A 162 3.28 2.29 -8.43
CA GLY A 162 4.65 1.98 -8.87
C GLY A 162 4.85 2.33 -10.35
N ASN A 163 6.04 2.83 -10.69
CA ASN A 163 6.44 3.02 -12.09
C ASN A 163 6.24 1.73 -12.89
N THR A 164 5.92 1.87 -14.17
CA THR A 164 5.82 0.73 -15.08
C THR A 164 7.21 0.23 -15.46
N GLY A 165 7.27 -1.02 -15.91
CA GLY A 165 8.50 -1.61 -16.43
C GLY A 165 9.58 -1.84 -15.36
N VAL A 166 9.19 -2.05 -14.10
CA VAL A 166 10.15 -2.30 -13.01
C VAL A 166 10.39 -3.80 -12.88
N GLY A 167 11.64 -4.24 -13.10
CA GLY A 167 11.99 -5.65 -12.98
C GLY A 167 11.96 -6.15 -11.53
N ILE A 168 11.19 -7.22 -11.27
CA ILE A 168 11.16 -7.94 -10.00
C ILE A 168 11.35 -9.43 -10.30
N GLY A 169 12.59 -9.92 -10.18
CA GLY A 169 12.95 -11.26 -10.67
C GLY A 169 12.76 -11.34 -12.18
N ASP A 170 11.98 -12.33 -12.64
CA ASP A 170 11.73 -12.57 -14.08
C ASP A 170 10.47 -11.86 -14.61
N VAL A 171 9.85 -10.99 -13.83
CA VAL A 171 8.60 -10.29 -14.21
C VAL A 171 8.74 -8.78 -14.14
N MET A 172 8.00 -8.10 -15.00
CA MET A 172 7.89 -6.63 -15.01
C MET A 172 6.68 -6.21 -14.19
N ALA A 173 6.92 -5.42 -13.16
CA ALA A 173 5.88 -4.84 -12.32
C ALA A 173 5.48 -3.45 -12.81
N SER A 174 4.23 -3.10 -12.54
CA SER A 174 3.63 -1.79 -12.79
C SER A 174 2.56 -1.55 -11.74
N GLY A 175 2.40 -0.31 -11.29
CA GLY A 175 1.28 0.09 -10.45
C GLY A 175 -0.03 0.16 -11.24
N MET A 176 -1.14 0.31 -10.53
CA MET A 176 -2.43 0.55 -11.18
C MET A 176 -2.51 1.90 -11.91
N ALA A 177 -1.84 2.91 -11.35
CA ALA A 177 -1.69 4.25 -11.90
C ALA A 177 -0.20 4.66 -11.91
N PRO A 178 0.61 4.17 -12.86
CA PRO A 178 2.05 4.36 -12.87
C PRO A 178 2.51 5.81 -12.93
N ARG A 179 1.64 6.72 -13.35
CA ARG A 179 1.92 8.16 -13.43
C ARG A 179 1.32 8.98 -12.29
N ALA A 180 0.52 8.35 -11.42
CA ALA A 180 0.11 9.00 -10.19
C ALA A 180 1.31 9.24 -9.28
N ARG A 181 1.24 10.35 -8.54
CA ARG A 181 2.21 10.72 -7.52
C ARG A 181 1.79 10.15 -6.17
N LEU A 182 2.75 10.03 -5.25
CA LEU A 182 2.53 9.44 -3.93
C LEU A 182 2.70 10.47 -2.81
N ALA A 183 1.78 10.43 -1.85
CA ALA A 183 1.91 11.08 -0.56
C ALA A 183 1.87 10.02 0.55
N ILE A 184 2.98 9.87 1.27
CA ILE A 184 3.19 8.78 2.23
C ILE A 184 2.94 9.28 3.65
N TYR A 185 2.18 8.52 4.42
CA TYR A 185 1.82 8.82 5.80
C TYR A 185 2.06 7.58 6.66
N LYS A 186 3.24 7.52 7.27
CA LYS A 186 3.60 6.41 8.17
C LYS A 186 2.87 6.52 9.49
N VAL A 187 2.13 5.49 9.87
CA VAL A 187 1.36 5.42 11.12
C VAL A 187 1.50 4.09 11.88
N PHE A 188 2.29 3.15 11.34
CA PHE A 188 2.62 1.86 11.95
C PHE A 188 4.12 1.59 11.86
#